data_AF-A0A3M1P347-F1
#
_entry.id   AF-A0A3M1P347-F1
#
_cell.length_a   1.000
_cell.length_b   1.000
_cell.length_c   1.000
_cell.angle_alpha   90.00
_cell.angle_beta   90.00
_cell.angle_gamma   90.00
#
_symmetry.space_group_name_H-M   'P 1'
#
loop_
_entity.id
_entity.type
_entity.pdbx_description
1 polymer ?
#
loop_
_entity_poly.entity_id
_entity_poly.type
_entity_poly.pdbx_seq_one_letter_code
_entity_poly.pdbx_strand_id
1 'polypeptide(L)'
;MTAKQDFKLEATVEPKEVPKRVAFIKKETSALVEEEEEDLVMSYPDLLWRLLIGFEILVVVLAVTSLLVDAPLEELANPQHTPNPAKAPWYFLGLQELLHLFPPLVAGVLIPTLVVIALVVIPYFDINIKRDGLWQKDARATFVRLTAFVVLFSVVLSFFEAVAIIVPTLLVYAFMVLPYFSKKETGFVGRLARLSLAEWIMSWFVLVAVTLTMIGILFRGPGWEWTWPWQGIY
;
A
#
# COMPACT_ATOMS: atom_id res chain seq x y z
N MET A 1 43.43 18.80 -37.66
CA MET A 1 43.48 20.09 -36.96
C MET A 1 42.11 20.31 -36.33
N THR A 2 41.95 19.96 -35.06
CA THR A 2 40.66 20.03 -34.35
C THR A 2 40.59 21.40 -33.68
N ALA A 3 39.75 22.29 -34.19
CA ALA A 3 39.61 23.64 -33.66
C ALA A 3 39.07 23.57 -32.23
N LYS A 4 39.85 24.09 -31.27
CA LYS A 4 39.44 24.25 -29.88
C LYS A 4 38.40 25.37 -29.84
N GLN A 5 37.12 25.00 -29.79
CA GLN A 5 36.04 25.98 -29.62
C GLN A 5 35.94 26.31 -28.13
N ASP A 6 36.38 27.52 -27.77
CA ASP A 6 36.24 28.06 -26.43
C ASP A 6 34.79 28.50 -26.21
N PHE A 7 33.99 27.66 -25.57
CA PHE A 7 32.62 28.00 -25.19
C PHE A 7 32.62 28.84 -23.91
N LYS A 8 32.06 30.05 -23.97
CA LYS A 8 31.82 30.91 -22.81
C LYS A 8 30.39 30.73 -22.31
N LEU A 9 30.22 30.68 -20.99
CA LEU A 9 28.92 30.67 -20.35
C LEU A 9 28.35 32.10 -20.34
N GLU A 10 27.30 32.33 -21.12
CA GLU A 10 26.53 33.58 -21.12
C GLU A 10 25.13 33.33 -20.56
N ALA A 11 24.74 34.12 -19.56
CA ALA A 11 23.45 34.04 -18.87
C ALA A 11 22.46 35.07 -19.44
N THR A 12 22.36 35.16 -20.76
CA THR A 12 21.42 36.06 -21.43
C THR A 12 20.09 35.34 -21.68
N VAL A 13 18.99 36.00 -21.34
CA VAL A 13 17.62 35.49 -21.55
C VAL A 13 17.13 35.76 -22.97
N GLU A 14 17.68 36.76 -23.66
CA GLU A 14 17.24 37.21 -24.99
C GLU A 14 17.53 36.20 -26.11
N PRO A 15 16.51 35.73 -26.86
CA PRO A 15 16.67 34.73 -27.92
C PRO A 15 17.46 35.19 -29.15
N LYS A 16 17.59 36.50 -29.36
CA LYS A 16 18.18 37.07 -30.58
C LYS A 16 19.71 37.12 -30.54
N GLU A 17 20.30 37.18 -29.35
CA GLU A 17 21.75 37.36 -29.20
C GLU A 17 22.54 36.05 -29.39
N VAL A 18 21.94 34.89 -29.08
CA VAL A 18 22.62 33.59 -29.14
C VAL A 18 21.78 32.55 -29.92
N PRO A 19 21.98 32.42 -31.25
CA PRO A 19 21.14 31.59 -32.11
C PRO A 19 21.35 30.07 -31.94
N LYS A 20 22.44 29.64 -31.28
CA LYS A 20 22.70 28.22 -30.98
C LYS A 20 22.99 28.05 -29.49
N ARG A 21 22.05 27.42 -28.78
CA ARG A 21 22.16 27.10 -27.36
C ARG A 21 22.50 25.61 -27.21
N VAL A 22 23.59 25.31 -26.51
CA VAL A 22 23.94 23.93 -26.13
C VAL A 22 23.66 23.81 -24.63
N ALA A 23 22.58 23.13 -24.27
CA ALA A 23 22.25 22.90 -22.86
C ALA A 23 23.17 21.81 -22.30
N PHE A 24 24.05 22.19 -21.36
CA PHE A 24 24.83 21.23 -20.59
C PHE A 24 23.98 20.73 -19.41
N ILE A 25 23.26 19.62 -19.62
CA ILE A 25 22.55 18.95 -18.52
C ILE A 25 23.59 18.17 -17.71
N LYS A 26 23.97 18.68 -16.54
CA LYS A 26 24.80 17.91 -15.60
C LYS A 26 24.01 16.69 -15.15
N LYS A 27 24.67 15.53 -15.18
CA LYS A 27 24.14 14.23 -14.72
C LYS A 27 23.74 14.22 -13.24
N GLU A 28 24.15 15.24 -12.48
CA GLU A 28 23.95 15.40 -11.04
C GLU A 28 22.78 16.33 -10.67
N THR A 29 22.06 16.89 -11.66
CA THR A 29 20.75 17.45 -11.35
C THR A 29 19.88 16.26 -10.96
N SER A 30 19.76 16.03 -9.65
CA SER A 30 18.69 15.21 -9.05
C SER A 30 17.44 15.49 -9.87
N ALA A 31 16.73 14.44 -10.29
CA ALA A 31 15.47 14.62 -10.99
C ALA A 31 14.65 15.60 -10.15
N LEU A 32 14.61 16.86 -10.60
CA LEU A 32 13.57 17.78 -10.18
C LEU A 32 12.35 16.99 -10.59
N VAL A 33 11.64 16.47 -9.58
CA VAL A 33 10.26 16.12 -9.73
C VAL A 33 9.71 17.27 -10.56
N GLU A 34 9.18 16.97 -11.75
CA GLU A 34 8.34 17.94 -12.42
C GLU A 34 7.22 18.17 -11.41
N GLU A 35 7.42 19.15 -10.52
CA GLU A 35 6.35 19.76 -9.78
C GLU A 35 5.53 20.34 -10.92
N GLU A 36 4.47 19.61 -11.28
CA GLU A 36 3.33 20.26 -11.92
C GLU A 36 3.13 21.52 -11.08
N GLU A 37 3.29 22.70 -11.70
CA GLU A 37 3.06 23.98 -11.02
C GLU A 37 1.59 23.97 -10.59
N GLU A 38 1.33 23.39 -9.43
CA GLU A 38 0.01 23.34 -8.83
C GLU A 38 -0.34 24.78 -8.47
N ASP A 39 -1.55 25.21 -8.83
CA ASP A 39 -2.05 26.53 -8.44
C ASP A 39 -2.07 26.64 -6.91
N LEU A 40 -1.06 27.30 -6.35
CA LEU A 40 -0.92 27.48 -4.92
C LEU A 40 -1.89 28.55 -4.43
N VAL A 41 -2.62 28.23 -3.36
CA VAL A 41 -3.56 29.14 -2.69
C VAL A 41 -3.07 29.43 -1.27
N MET A 42 -3.38 30.62 -0.76
CA MET A 42 -3.03 31.00 0.61
C MET A 42 -3.65 30.03 1.61
N SER A 43 -2.85 29.50 2.54
CA SER A 43 -3.38 28.58 3.57
C SER A 43 -4.41 29.26 4.47
N TYR A 44 -4.23 30.55 4.75
CA TYR A 44 -5.24 31.37 5.41
C TYR A 44 -5.85 32.35 4.38
N PRO A 45 -7.19 32.39 4.23
CA PRO A 45 -8.20 31.64 4.97
C PRO A 45 -8.62 30.32 4.28
N ASP A 46 -8.12 30.02 3.07
CA ASP A 46 -8.72 29.00 2.20
C ASP A 46 -8.62 27.57 2.76
N LEU A 47 -7.49 27.19 3.37
CA LEU A 47 -7.35 25.88 4.00
C LEU A 47 -8.24 25.75 5.24
N LEU A 48 -8.35 26.81 6.04
CA LEU A 48 -9.18 26.79 7.25
C LEU A 48 -10.65 26.60 6.92
N TRP A 49 -11.16 27.26 5.88
CA TRP A 49 -12.56 27.06 5.46
C TRP A 49 -12.80 25.64 4.96
N ARG A 50 -11.88 25.07 4.17
CA ARG A 50 -11.97 23.68 3.70
C ARG A 50 -11.95 22.70 4.88
N LEU A 51 -11.08 22.93 5.86
CA LEU A 51 -10.98 22.10 7.05
C LEU A 51 -12.24 22.20 7.92
N LEU A 52 -12.77 23.41 8.14
CA LEU A 52 -14.00 23.63 8.91
C LEU A 52 -15.19 22.92 8.26
N ILE A 53 -15.34 23.06 6.93
CA ILE A 53 -16.41 22.38 6.19
C ILE A 53 -16.26 20.86 6.29
N GLY A 54 -15.05 20.33 6.11
CA GLY A 54 -14.78 18.90 6.24
C GLY A 54 -15.04 18.37 7.65
N PHE A 55 -14.66 19.14 8.68
CA PHE A 55 -14.93 18.83 10.08
C PHE A 55 -16.42 18.82 10.39
N GLU A 56 -17.15 19.85 9.95
CA GLU A 56 -18.60 19.95 10.16
C GLU A 56 -19.33 18.78 9.49
N ILE A 57 -18.97 18.45 8.24
CA ILE A 57 -19.51 17.28 7.53
C ILE A 57 -19.22 15.99 8.33
N LEU A 58 -18.00 15.82 8.84
CA LEU A 58 -17.65 14.64 9.66
C LEU A 58 -18.51 14.56 10.93
N VAL A 59 -18.69 15.67 11.64
CA VAL A 59 -19.53 15.73 12.84
C VAL A 59 -20.98 15.41 12.51
N VAL A 60 -21.53 15.97 11.43
CA VAL A 60 -22.89 15.67 10.96
C VAL A 60 -23.04 14.18 10.63
N VAL A 61 -22.08 13.59 9.90
CA VAL A 61 -22.11 12.16 9.58
C VAL A 61 -22.09 11.32 10.85
N LEU A 62 -21.19 11.61 11.80
CA LEU A 62 -21.12 10.88 13.07
C LEU A 62 -22.40 11.03 13.91
N ALA A 63 -22.96 12.24 13.97
CA ALA A 63 -24.21 12.50 14.69
C ALA A 63 -25.40 11.76 14.06
N VAL A 64 -25.53 11.81 12.72
CA VAL A 64 -26.57 11.07 12.00
C VAL A 64 -26.40 9.57 12.20
N THR A 65 -25.18 9.02 12.10
CA THR A 65 -24.95 7.59 12.36
C THR A 65 -25.32 7.23 13.80
N SER A 66 -24.96 8.05 14.79
CA SER A 66 -25.30 7.81 16.20
C SER A 66 -26.79 7.90 16.49
N LEU A 67 -27.57 8.64 15.70
CA LEU A 67 -29.03 8.72 15.84
C LEU A 67 -29.75 7.56 15.13
N LEU A 68 -29.14 6.99 14.11
CA LEU A 68 -29.73 5.91 13.30
C LEU A 68 -29.30 4.51 13.73
N VAL A 69 -28.15 4.37 14.38
CA VAL A 69 -27.55 3.08 14.74
C VAL A 69 -27.16 3.09 16.22
N ASP A 70 -27.82 2.26 17.01
CA ASP A 70 -27.46 2.04 18.40
C ASP A 70 -26.10 1.34 18.51
N ALA A 71 -25.30 1.74 19.50
CA ALA A 71 -24.04 1.07 19.78
C ALA A 71 -24.30 -0.34 20.33
N PRO A 72 -23.68 -1.39 19.76
CA PRO A 72 -23.80 -2.75 20.26
C PRO A 72 -22.96 -2.94 21.53
N LEU A 73 -23.41 -2.35 22.64
CA LEU A 73 -22.74 -2.45 23.94
C LEU A 73 -23.11 -3.78 24.62
N GLU A 74 -22.10 -4.50 25.09
CA GLU A 74 -22.28 -5.69 25.93
C GLU A 74 -22.61 -5.30 27.38
N GLU A 75 -22.95 -6.31 28.20
CA GLU A 75 -23.13 -6.15 29.64
C GLU A 75 -21.84 -5.66 30.34
N LEU A 76 -21.99 -5.20 31.59
CA LEU A 76 -20.84 -4.79 32.41
C LEU A 76 -19.84 -5.96 32.55
N ALA A 77 -18.55 -5.62 32.47
CA ALA A 77 -17.47 -6.59 32.49
C ALA A 77 -17.54 -7.52 33.72
N ASN A 78 -17.60 -8.84 33.47
CA ASN A 78 -17.60 -9.86 34.50
C ASN A 78 -16.35 -10.75 34.36
N PRO A 79 -15.39 -10.71 35.31
CA PRO A 79 -14.19 -11.55 35.26
C PRO A 79 -14.45 -13.06 35.28
N GLN A 80 -15.63 -13.50 35.72
CA GLN A 80 -16.02 -14.91 35.77
C GLN A 80 -16.69 -15.42 34.47
N HIS A 81 -16.97 -14.53 33.52
CA HIS A 81 -17.66 -14.87 32.27
C HIS A 81 -16.89 -14.32 31.07
N THR A 82 -16.42 -15.20 30.18
CA THR A 82 -15.77 -14.79 28.92
C THR A 82 -16.79 -14.84 27.79
N PRO A 83 -17.05 -13.71 27.09
CA PRO A 83 -17.99 -13.69 25.98
C PRO A 83 -17.51 -14.61 24.85
N ASN A 84 -18.45 -15.29 24.18
CA ASN A 84 -18.17 -16.18 23.07
C ASN A 84 -19.08 -15.87 21.88
N PRO A 85 -18.55 -15.38 20.75
CA PRO A 85 -17.15 -15.06 20.48
C PRO A 85 -16.73 -13.67 21.00
N ALA A 86 -15.54 -13.57 21.58
CA ALA A 86 -14.93 -12.29 21.90
C ALA A 86 -14.35 -11.66 20.62
N LYS A 87 -15.13 -10.81 19.94
CA LYS A 87 -14.69 -10.08 18.73
C LYS A 87 -13.98 -8.77 19.12
N ALA A 88 -12.79 -8.55 18.57
CA ALA A 88 -12.12 -7.26 18.67
C ALA A 88 -12.86 -6.19 17.84
N PRO A 89 -12.61 -4.89 18.09
CA PRO A 89 -13.05 -3.83 17.20
C PRO A 89 -12.63 -4.06 15.74
N TRP A 90 -13.43 -3.61 14.79
CA TRP A 90 -13.28 -3.95 13.37
C TRP A 90 -11.89 -3.67 12.77
N TYR A 91 -11.22 -2.62 13.23
CA TYR A 91 -9.87 -2.26 12.80
C TYR A 91 -8.77 -3.20 13.34
N PHE A 92 -9.08 -4.04 14.33
CA PHE A 92 -8.21 -5.10 14.85
C PHE A 92 -8.62 -6.50 14.44
N LEU A 93 -9.78 -6.70 13.79
CA LEU A 93 -10.24 -8.03 13.39
C LEU A 93 -9.27 -8.74 12.46
N GLY A 94 -8.62 -8.03 11.54
CA GLY A 94 -7.58 -8.62 10.69
C GLY A 94 -6.36 -9.11 11.48
N LEU A 95 -5.99 -8.41 12.55
CA LEU A 95 -4.90 -8.84 13.45
C LEU A 95 -5.33 -10.03 14.32
N GLN A 96 -6.58 -10.03 14.80
CA GLN A 96 -7.15 -11.16 15.54
C GLN A 96 -7.19 -12.42 14.68
N GLU A 97 -7.56 -12.28 13.41
CA GLU A 97 -7.50 -13.38 12.45
C GLU A 97 -6.07 -13.87 12.22
N LEU A 98 -5.10 -12.96 12.15
CA LEU A 98 -3.69 -13.33 12.06
C LEU A 98 -3.20 -14.11 13.31
N LEU A 99 -3.66 -13.73 14.51
CA LEU A 99 -3.39 -14.42 15.76
C LEU A 99 -4.02 -15.82 15.85
N HIS A 100 -5.09 -16.06 15.09
CA HIS A 100 -5.66 -17.40 14.96
C HIS A 100 -4.83 -18.28 14.01
N LEU A 101 -4.22 -17.69 12.97
CA LEU A 101 -3.43 -18.42 11.97
C LEU A 101 -2.00 -18.74 12.43
N PHE A 102 -1.39 -17.88 13.24
CA PHE A 102 0.01 -18.04 13.68
C PHE A 102 0.11 -18.09 15.20
N PRO A 103 1.20 -18.67 15.75
CA PRO A 103 1.49 -18.59 17.18
C PRO A 103 1.42 -17.14 17.68
N PRO A 104 0.88 -16.88 18.89
CA PRO A 104 0.65 -15.52 19.40
C PRO A 104 1.90 -14.63 19.40
N LEU A 105 3.09 -15.20 19.65
CA LEU A 105 4.35 -14.48 19.57
C LEU A 105 4.65 -13.97 18.15
N VAL A 106 4.36 -14.78 17.13
CA VAL A 106 4.64 -14.46 15.73
C VAL A 106 3.69 -13.37 15.23
N ALA A 107 2.37 -13.59 15.38
CA ALA A 107 1.36 -12.66 14.90
C ALA A 107 1.22 -11.40 15.74
N GLY A 108 1.34 -11.51 17.07
CA GLY A 108 1.13 -10.38 17.98
C GLY A 108 2.36 -9.51 18.21
N VAL A 109 3.57 -10.07 18.13
CA VAL A 109 4.81 -9.35 18.46
C VAL A 109 5.74 -9.26 17.26
N LEU A 110 6.16 -10.40 16.69
CA LEU A 110 7.22 -10.39 15.67
C LEU A 110 6.78 -9.69 14.38
N ILE A 111 5.61 -10.03 13.82
CA ILE A 111 5.14 -9.43 12.56
C ILE A 111 4.93 -7.91 12.70
N PRO A 112 4.18 -7.39 13.70
CA PRO A 112 4.03 -5.95 13.89
C PRO A 112 5.35 -5.23 14.13
N THR A 113 6.25 -5.81 14.93
CA THR A 113 7.57 -5.23 15.19
C THR A 113 8.41 -5.14 13.91
N LEU A 114 8.40 -6.19 13.09
CA LEU A 114 9.09 -6.19 11.80
C LEU A 114 8.52 -5.16 10.83
N VAL A 115 7.19 -4.96 10.80
CA VAL A 115 6.56 -3.91 9.99
C VAL A 115 7.01 -2.51 10.45
N VAL A 116 7.03 -2.24 11.75
CA VAL A 116 7.50 -0.96 12.30
C VAL A 116 8.98 -0.75 11.97
N ILE A 117 9.83 -1.77 12.18
CA ILE A 117 11.25 -1.70 11.81
C ILE A 117 11.39 -1.45 10.31
N ALA A 118 10.63 -2.13 9.47
CA ALA A 118 10.67 -1.92 8.02
C ALA A 118 10.30 -0.48 7.66
N LEU A 119 9.24 0.09 8.24
CA LEU A 119 8.85 1.49 8.00
C LEU A 119 9.94 2.49 8.42
N VAL A 120 10.63 2.22 9.53
CA VAL A 120 11.76 3.05 9.98
C VAL A 120 12.96 2.89 9.04
N VAL A 121 13.23 1.68 8.57
CA VAL A 121 14.44 1.33 7.81
C VAL A 121 14.34 1.72 6.33
N ILE A 122 13.18 1.54 5.69
CA ILE A 122 12.94 1.83 4.26
C ILE A 122 13.48 3.20 3.81
N PRO A 123 13.25 4.34 4.49
CA PRO A 123 13.73 5.63 4.02
C PRO A 123 15.26 5.77 4.01
N TYR A 124 16.00 4.92 4.73
CA TYR A 124 17.47 4.96 4.77
C TYR A 124 18.13 4.10 3.69
N PHE A 125 17.36 3.27 2.99
CA PHE A 125 17.86 2.45 1.91
C PHE A 125 17.36 3.02 0.56
N ASP A 126 18.28 3.17 -0.38
CA ASP A 126 18.00 3.59 -1.76
C ASP A 126 17.32 2.47 -2.58
N ILE A 127 16.27 1.87 -2.04
CA ILE A 127 15.61 0.69 -2.64
C ILE A 127 14.93 1.07 -3.97
N ASN A 128 14.65 2.35 -4.23
CA ASN A 128 14.05 2.78 -5.48
C ASN A 128 14.18 4.30 -5.75
N ILE A 129 15.40 4.84 -5.91
CA ILE A 129 15.62 6.28 -6.25
C ILE A 129 14.85 6.70 -7.53
N LYS A 130 14.49 5.74 -8.39
CA LYS A 130 13.64 5.95 -9.56
C LYS A 130 12.37 5.14 -9.42
N ARG A 131 11.20 5.75 -9.61
CA ARG A 131 9.90 5.07 -9.69
C ARG A 131 9.77 4.29 -11.01
N ASP A 132 10.73 3.40 -11.26
CA ASP A 132 10.77 2.55 -12.44
C ASP A 132 9.80 1.37 -12.24
N GLY A 133 9.13 0.98 -13.31
CA GLY A 133 8.24 -0.18 -13.31
C GLY A 133 9.01 -1.48 -13.05
N LEU A 134 8.36 -2.44 -12.39
CA LEU A 134 8.94 -3.72 -11.96
C LEU A 134 9.76 -4.46 -13.05
N TRP A 135 9.35 -4.32 -14.31
CA TRP A 135 9.86 -5.08 -15.46
C TRP A 135 10.92 -4.34 -16.31
N GLN A 136 11.35 -3.13 -15.94
CA GLN A 136 12.20 -2.29 -16.82
C GLN A 136 13.68 -2.72 -16.92
N LYS A 137 14.26 -3.29 -15.86
CA LYS A 137 15.69 -3.67 -15.83
C LYS A 137 15.90 -5.11 -16.33
N ASP A 138 15.92 -6.07 -15.41
CA ASP A 138 16.17 -7.48 -15.71
C ASP A 138 14.89 -8.31 -15.61
N ALA A 139 13.98 -8.15 -16.58
CA ALA A 139 12.65 -8.77 -16.53
C ALA A 139 12.67 -10.27 -16.23
N ARG A 140 13.57 -11.04 -16.86
CA ARG A 140 13.68 -12.50 -16.63
C ARG A 140 14.18 -12.84 -15.22
N ALA A 141 15.20 -12.13 -14.73
CA ALA A 141 15.73 -12.37 -13.39
C ALA A 141 14.75 -11.93 -12.30
N THR A 142 14.03 -10.82 -12.52
CA THR A 142 12.94 -10.36 -11.66
C THR A 142 11.81 -11.38 -11.63
N PHE A 143 11.41 -11.93 -12.79
CA PHE A 143 10.40 -12.99 -12.86
C PHE A 143 10.81 -14.20 -12.01
N VAL A 144 11.99 -14.76 -12.26
CA VAL A 144 12.46 -15.96 -11.52
C VAL A 144 12.56 -15.69 -10.01
N ARG A 145 13.11 -14.55 -9.59
CA ARG A 145 13.22 -14.20 -8.16
C ARG A 145 11.85 -14.00 -7.52
N LEU A 146 10.94 -13.28 -8.19
CA LEU A 146 9.58 -13.04 -7.70
C LEU A 146 8.79 -14.34 -7.60
N THR A 147 8.80 -15.18 -8.64
CA THR A 147 8.13 -16.48 -8.63
C THR A 147 8.69 -17.38 -7.55
N ALA A 148 10.02 -17.49 -7.44
CA ALA A 148 10.65 -18.30 -6.40
C ALA A 148 10.27 -17.82 -5.00
N PHE A 149 10.26 -16.51 -4.77
CA PHE A 149 9.82 -15.92 -3.51
C PHE A 149 8.35 -16.22 -3.22
N VAL A 150 7.44 -15.98 -4.17
CA VAL A 150 5.99 -16.21 -3.97
C VAL A 150 5.69 -17.69 -3.76
N VAL A 151 6.37 -18.59 -4.46
CA VAL A 151 6.22 -20.05 -4.26
C VAL A 151 6.73 -20.44 -2.88
N LEU A 152 7.95 -20.02 -2.50
CA LEU A 152 8.50 -20.30 -1.18
C LEU A 152 7.60 -19.76 -0.07
N PHE A 153 7.15 -18.51 -0.21
CA PHE A 153 6.27 -17.85 0.74
C PHE A 153 4.92 -18.58 0.85
N SER A 154 4.32 -18.97 -0.28
CA SER A 154 3.06 -19.74 -0.28
C SER A 154 3.23 -21.12 0.36
N VAL A 155 4.36 -21.80 0.12
CA VAL A 155 4.68 -23.07 0.78
C VAL A 155 4.80 -22.89 2.29
N VAL A 156 5.53 -21.86 2.75
CA VAL A 156 5.62 -21.53 4.18
C VAL A 156 4.24 -21.25 4.76
N LEU A 157 3.41 -20.45 4.09
CA LEU A 157 2.04 -20.18 4.54
C LEU A 157 1.17 -21.45 4.61
N SER A 158 1.35 -22.40 3.69
CA SER A 158 0.65 -23.69 3.73
C SER A 158 1.04 -24.52 4.95
N PHE A 159 2.29 -24.46 5.42
CA PHE A 159 2.72 -25.11 6.66
C PHE A 159 2.02 -24.56 7.91
N PHE A 160 1.57 -23.31 7.87
CA PHE A 160 0.79 -22.67 8.94
C PHE A 160 -0.72 -22.68 8.67
N GLU A 161 -1.19 -23.44 7.67
CA GLU A 161 -2.60 -23.49 7.26
C GLU A 161 -3.20 -22.10 6.93
N ALA A 162 -2.35 -21.12 6.58
CA ALA A 162 -2.70 -19.73 6.38
C ALA A 162 -3.25 -19.45 4.96
N VAL A 163 -4.22 -20.26 4.52
CA VAL A 163 -4.83 -20.18 3.18
C VAL A 163 -5.44 -18.80 2.91
N ALA A 164 -5.98 -18.16 3.94
CA ALA A 164 -6.52 -16.80 3.89
C ALA A 164 -5.52 -15.74 3.39
N ILE A 165 -4.22 -15.95 3.58
CA ILE A 165 -3.16 -15.04 3.12
C ILE A 165 -2.64 -15.47 1.73
N ILE A 166 -2.68 -16.76 1.42
CA ILE A 166 -2.23 -17.30 0.13
C ILE A 166 -3.09 -16.75 -1.01
N VAL A 167 -4.42 -16.75 -0.86
CA VAL A 167 -5.35 -16.29 -1.90
C VAL A 167 -5.06 -14.85 -2.38
N PRO A 168 -5.03 -13.82 -1.50
CA PRO A 168 -4.68 -12.46 -1.93
C PRO A 168 -3.24 -12.35 -2.43
N THR A 169 -2.30 -13.15 -1.91
CA THR A 169 -0.91 -13.19 -2.39
C THR A 169 -0.83 -13.66 -3.85
N LEU A 170 -1.51 -14.75 -4.18
CA LEU A 170 -1.54 -15.28 -5.54
C LEU A 170 -2.28 -14.36 -6.51
N LEU A 171 -3.34 -13.68 -6.04
CA LEU A 171 -4.06 -12.69 -6.83
C LEU A 171 -3.15 -11.52 -7.20
N VAL A 172 -2.44 -10.94 -6.22
CA VAL A 172 -1.49 -9.85 -6.48
C VAL A 172 -0.36 -10.32 -7.38
N TYR A 173 0.20 -11.51 -7.14
CA TYR A 173 1.22 -12.09 -7.99
C TYR A 173 0.76 -12.25 -9.45
N ALA A 174 -0.48 -12.71 -9.67
CA ALA A 174 -1.06 -12.82 -11.00
C ALA A 174 -1.09 -11.45 -11.71
N PHE A 175 -1.50 -10.39 -11.00
CA PHE A 175 -1.49 -9.03 -11.55
C PHE A 175 -0.07 -8.47 -11.74
N MET A 176 0.89 -8.79 -10.87
CA MET A 176 2.30 -8.41 -11.02
C MET A 176 2.92 -9.00 -12.27
N VAL A 177 2.59 -10.26 -12.59
CA VAL A 177 3.15 -11.04 -13.69
C VAL A 177 2.43 -10.80 -15.02
N LEU A 178 1.17 -10.34 -15.00
CA LEU A 178 0.39 -10.10 -16.21
C LEU A 178 1.14 -9.25 -17.28
N PRO A 179 1.82 -8.13 -16.93
CA PRO A 179 2.57 -7.33 -17.89
C PRO A 179 3.85 -8.00 -18.42
N TYR A 180 4.38 -9.01 -17.73
CA TYR A 180 5.51 -9.80 -18.24
C TYR A 180 5.14 -10.59 -19.49
N PHE A 181 3.91 -11.12 -19.53
CA PHE A 181 3.40 -11.88 -20.68
C PHE A 181 2.79 -10.99 -21.77
N SER A 182 2.24 -9.84 -21.39
CA SER A 182 1.59 -8.91 -22.32
C SER A 182 2.38 -7.61 -22.41
N LYS A 183 3.21 -7.48 -23.44
CA LYS A 183 4.02 -6.27 -23.75
C LYS A 183 3.19 -5.06 -24.22
N LYS A 184 1.91 -5.00 -23.86
CA LYS A 184 1.04 -3.87 -24.21
C LYS A 184 1.38 -2.69 -23.30
N GLU A 185 1.95 -1.64 -23.89
CA GLU A 185 2.32 -0.42 -23.16
C GLU A 185 1.10 0.46 -22.83
N THR A 186 -0.03 0.23 -23.50
CA THR A 186 -1.27 1.01 -23.35
C THR A 186 -2.40 0.18 -22.73
N GLY A 187 -3.32 0.86 -22.03
CA GLY A 187 -4.47 0.24 -21.36
C GLY A 187 -4.22 -0.22 -19.92
N PHE A 188 -5.07 -1.14 -19.41
CA PHE A 188 -4.99 -1.64 -18.03
C PHE A 188 -3.66 -2.33 -17.73
N VAL A 189 -3.17 -3.19 -18.63
CA VAL A 189 -1.88 -3.88 -18.49
C VAL A 189 -0.71 -2.89 -18.44
N GLY A 190 -0.74 -1.87 -19.29
CA GLY A 190 0.26 -0.81 -19.29
C GLY A 190 0.29 -0.03 -17.98
N ARG A 191 -0.86 0.19 -17.32
CA ARG A 191 -0.91 0.78 -15.97
C ARG A 191 -0.21 -0.10 -14.94
N LEU A 192 -0.46 -1.41 -14.96
CA LEU A 192 0.17 -2.36 -14.04
C LEU A 192 1.69 -2.46 -14.25
N ALA A 193 2.17 -2.36 -15.50
CA ALA A 193 3.61 -2.34 -15.80
C ALA A 193 4.36 -1.13 -15.21
N ARG A 194 3.66 -0.02 -14.97
CA ARG A 194 4.25 1.21 -14.39
C ARG A 194 4.34 1.19 -12.87
N LEU A 195 3.65 0.25 -12.21
CA LEU A 195 3.71 0.14 -10.76
C LEU A 195 5.08 -0.37 -10.32
N SER A 196 5.67 0.36 -9.38
CA SER A 196 6.90 0.02 -8.68
C SER A 196 6.67 -1.16 -7.72
N LEU A 197 7.77 -1.78 -7.29
CA LEU A 197 7.72 -2.88 -6.31
C LEU A 197 7.09 -2.44 -4.98
N ALA A 198 7.33 -1.20 -4.53
CA ALA A 198 6.75 -0.67 -3.31
C ALA A 198 5.22 -0.55 -3.41
N GLU A 199 4.68 -0.08 -4.54
CA GLU A 199 3.23 -0.01 -4.78
C GLU A 199 2.58 -1.40 -4.76
N TRP A 200 3.27 -2.40 -5.31
CA TRP A 200 2.83 -3.80 -5.26
C TRP A 200 2.83 -4.37 -3.83
N ILE A 201 3.89 -4.12 -3.06
CA ILE A 201 3.97 -4.54 -1.65
C ILE A 201 2.85 -3.89 -0.83
N MET A 202 2.63 -2.57 -1.01
CA MET A 202 1.56 -1.87 -0.32
C MET A 202 0.18 -2.39 -0.71
N SER A 203 -0.05 -2.64 -2.00
CA SER A 203 -1.30 -3.23 -2.49
C SER A 203 -1.53 -4.63 -1.92
N TRP A 204 -0.48 -5.45 -1.82
CA TRP A 204 -0.52 -6.76 -1.18
C TRP A 204 -0.86 -6.65 0.31
N PHE A 205 -0.21 -5.75 1.05
CA PHE A 205 -0.46 -5.55 2.48
C PHE A 205 -1.91 -5.13 2.74
N VAL A 206 -2.42 -4.16 1.98
CA VAL A 206 -3.82 -3.70 2.08
C VAL A 206 -4.78 -4.83 1.73
N LEU A 207 -4.53 -5.58 0.66
CA LEU A 207 -5.41 -6.67 0.25
C LEU A 207 -5.45 -7.81 1.27
N VAL A 208 -4.30 -8.16 1.88
CA VAL A 208 -4.25 -9.15 2.97
C VAL A 208 -5.01 -8.62 4.17
N ALA A 209 -4.77 -7.38 4.61
CA ALA A 209 -5.46 -6.79 5.75
C ALA A 209 -6.99 -6.75 5.56
N VAL A 210 -7.46 -6.36 4.37
CA VAL A 210 -8.88 -6.36 4.02
C VAL A 210 -9.44 -7.78 4.00
N THR A 211 -8.74 -8.73 3.37
CA THR A 211 -9.17 -10.14 3.33
C THR A 211 -9.32 -10.71 4.74
N LEU A 212 -8.32 -10.54 5.60
CA LEU A 212 -8.37 -11.04 6.99
C LEU A 212 -9.47 -10.36 7.81
N THR A 213 -9.65 -9.04 7.62
CA THR A 213 -10.72 -8.29 8.30
C THR A 213 -12.10 -8.77 7.85
N MET A 214 -12.30 -9.00 6.56
CA MET A 214 -13.56 -9.54 6.02
C MET A 214 -13.83 -10.95 6.53
N ILE A 215 -12.81 -11.80 6.66
CA ILE A 215 -12.93 -13.12 7.27
C ILE A 215 -13.37 -13.00 8.75
N GLY A 216 -12.71 -12.15 9.53
CA GLY A 216 -13.06 -11.91 10.93
C GLY A 216 -14.48 -11.38 11.13
N ILE A 217 -14.96 -10.50 10.24
CA ILE A 217 -16.31 -9.95 10.31
C ILE A 217 -17.36 -11.00 9.95
N LEU A 218 -17.21 -11.65 8.79
CA LEU A 218 -18.29 -12.41 8.16
C LEU A 218 -18.26 -13.91 8.45
N PHE A 219 -17.08 -14.49 8.65
CA PHE A 219 -16.91 -15.95 8.67
C PHE A 219 -16.50 -16.51 10.04
N ARG A 220 -16.24 -15.66 11.04
CA ARG A 220 -15.89 -16.08 12.40
C ARG A 220 -17.11 -16.07 13.34
N GLY A 221 -17.45 -17.26 13.81
CA GLY A 221 -18.59 -17.54 14.71
C GLY A 221 -18.16 -17.95 16.13
N PRO A 222 -19.01 -18.68 16.88
CA PRO A 222 -18.69 -19.16 18.23
C PRO A 222 -17.36 -19.92 18.26
N GLY A 223 -16.55 -19.67 19.29
CA GLY A 223 -15.22 -20.26 19.46
C GLY A 223 -14.16 -19.71 18.50
N TRP A 224 -14.47 -18.67 17.73
CA TRP A 224 -13.67 -18.22 16.58
C TRP A 224 -13.57 -19.27 15.46
N GLU A 225 -14.51 -20.20 15.41
CA GLU A 225 -14.58 -21.21 14.36
C GLU A 225 -15.15 -20.64 13.06
N TRP A 226 -14.87 -21.33 11.96
CA TRP A 226 -15.39 -20.96 10.65
C TRP A 226 -16.89 -21.26 10.57
N THR A 227 -17.69 -20.23 10.32
CA THR A 227 -19.14 -20.33 10.14
C THR A 227 -19.56 -19.61 8.87
N TRP A 228 -20.48 -20.20 8.11
CA TRP A 228 -21.03 -19.53 6.94
C TRP A 228 -22.01 -18.42 7.36
N PRO A 229 -21.90 -17.19 6.84
CA PRO A 229 -22.70 -16.05 7.31
C PRO A 229 -24.22 -16.22 7.09
N TRP A 230 -24.61 -17.11 6.17
CA TRP A 230 -26.02 -17.41 5.87
C TRP A 230 -26.55 -18.64 6.61
N GLN A 231 -25.71 -19.36 7.36
CA GLN A 231 -26.17 -20.33 8.34
C GLN A 231 -26.44 -19.54 9.61
N GLY A 232 -27.72 -19.18 9.81
CA GLY A 232 -28.17 -18.25 10.85
C GLY A 232 -27.44 -18.47 12.18
N ILE A 233 -26.69 -17.46 12.60
CA ILE A 233 -26.02 -17.44 13.90
C ILE A 233 -26.95 -16.75 14.90
N TYR A 234 -28.23 -17.15 14.93
CA TYR A 234 -29.23 -16.87 15.98
C TYR A 234 -30.35 -17.91 15.87
#